data_AF-A0A5B1R1D2-F1
#
_entry.id   AF-A0A5B1R1D2-F1
#
_cell.length_a   1.000
_cell.length_b   1.000
_cell.length_c   1.000
_cell.angle_alpha   90.00
_cell.angle_beta   90.00
_cell.angle_gamma   90.00
#
_symmetry.space_group_name_H-M   'P 1'
#
loop_
_entity.id
_entity.type
_entity.pdbx_description
1 polymer ?
#
loop_
_entity_poly.entity_id
_entity_poly.type
_entity_poly.pdbx_seq_one_letter_code
_entity_poly.pdbx_strand_id
1 'polypeptide(L)'
;MNTLFLFFATLFAFVAAAPLSLQTRDVYDPHVTYPLAGTVWKVGERHNVTWDTSDAPQQITNPIGQIVLSQGDALLPYTLASNFSILDGSAEVTVPTVDSGNYSLILFGDSGNHSPVFEITN
;
A
#
# COMPACT_ATOMS: atom_id res chain seq x y z
N MET A 1 77.66 -18.57 7.33
CA MET A 1 76.26 -18.75 6.87
C MET A 1 75.57 -17.40 7.02
N ASN A 2 75.26 -16.72 5.91
CA ASN A 2 74.72 -15.36 5.90
C ASN A 2 73.20 -15.44 5.69
N THR A 3 72.42 -15.03 6.69
CA THR A 3 70.95 -15.04 6.68
C THR A 3 70.43 -13.89 5.81
N LEU A 4 69.74 -14.21 4.72
CA LEU A 4 69.02 -13.23 3.88
C LEU A 4 67.58 -13.12 4.38
N PHE A 5 67.22 -11.99 4.97
CA PHE A 5 65.83 -11.64 5.30
C PHE A 5 65.14 -11.08 4.04
N LEU A 6 64.08 -11.76 3.57
CA LEU A 6 63.18 -11.23 2.55
C LEU A 6 62.02 -10.49 3.23
N PHE A 7 61.94 -9.18 3.00
CA PHE A 7 60.79 -8.35 3.36
C PHE A 7 59.64 -8.61 2.37
N PHE A 8 58.53 -9.14 2.85
CA PHE A 8 57.26 -9.18 2.13
C PHE A 8 56.46 -7.92 2.50
N ALA A 9 56.41 -6.93 1.61
CA ALA A 9 55.55 -5.76 1.79
C ALA A 9 54.13 -6.11 1.32
N THR A 10 53.21 -6.32 2.26
CA THR A 10 51.78 -6.50 1.96
C THR A 10 51.12 -5.14 1.76
N LEU A 11 50.58 -4.91 0.54
CA LEU A 11 49.80 -3.73 0.22
C LEU A 11 48.36 -3.92 0.74
N PHE A 12 47.99 -3.24 1.82
CA PHE A 12 46.60 -3.17 2.27
C PHE A 12 45.86 -2.11 1.43
N ALA A 13 44.90 -2.55 0.61
CA ALA A 13 43.96 -1.64 -0.05
C ALA A 13 42.88 -1.22 0.96
N PHE A 14 42.81 0.07 1.28
CA PHE A 14 41.68 0.63 2.01
C PHE A 14 40.49 0.76 1.07
N VAL A 15 39.49 -0.09 1.22
CA VAL A 15 38.17 0.12 0.61
C VAL A 15 37.40 1.09 1.50
N ALA A 16 37.28 2.34 1.08
CA ALA A 16 36.38 3.31 1.70
C ALA A 16 34.95 3.02 1.23
N ALA A 17 34.16 2.34 2.06
CA ALA A 17 32.72 2.26 1.86
C ALA A 17 32.09 3.57 2.35
N ALA A 18 31.58 4.41 1.44
CA ALA A 18 30.75 5.54 1.82
C ALA A 18 29.41 5.01 2.34
N PRO A 19 28.88 5.52 3.47
CA PRO A 19 27.56 5.15 3.93
C PRO A 19 26.53 5.63 2.90
N LEU A 20 25.82 4.69 2.27
CA LEU A 20 24.58 5.01 1.57
C LEU A 20 23.59 5.48 2.63
N SER A 21 23.07 6.71 2.49
CA SER A 21 21.92 7.14 3.26
C SER A 21 20.74 6.29 2.81
N LEU A 22 20.42 5.24 3.57
CA LEU A 22 19.19 4.47 3.38
C LEU A 22 18.05 5.40 3.80
N GLN A 23 17.47 6.10 2.85
CA GLN A 23 16.21 6.81 3.06
C GLN A 23 15.20 5.75 3.49
N THR A 24 14.62 5.90 4.69
CA THR A 24 13.62 4.97 5.22
C THR A 24 12.47 4.92 4.23
N ARG A 25 12.23 3.72 3.66
CA ARG A 25 11.00 3.45 2.93
C ARG A 25 9.93 3.30 4.00
N ASP A 26 9.16 4.36 4.22
CA ASP A 26 8.07 4.32 5.18
C ASP A 26 6.88 3.61 4.55
N VAL A 27 6.30 2.68 5.31
CA VAL A 27 5.08 2.00 4.91
C VAL A 27 3.96 3.01 4.88
N TYR A 28 3.39 3.27 3.71
CA TYR A 28 2.26 4.19 3.59
C TYR A 28 0.93 3.50 3.93
N ASP A 29 0.21 4.04 4.92
CA ASP A 29 -1.06 3.54 5.48
C ASP A 29 -2.13 4.64 5.43
N PRO A 30 -2.67 4.98 4.24
CA PRO A 30 -3.68 6.02 4.11
C PRO A 30 -5.00 5.62 4.79
N HIS A 31 -5.57 6.57 5.55
CA HIS A 31 -6.88 6.38 6.17
C HIS A 31 -8.01 6.53 5.14
N VAL A 32 -8.80 5.48 4.93
CA VAL A 32 -10.01 5.52 4.09
C VAL A 32 -11.09 6.38 4.77
N THR A 33 -11.54 7.43 4.09
CA THR A 33 -12.51 8.43 4.58
C THR A 33 -13.92 8.23 4.01
N TYR A 34 -14.08 7.45 2.95
CA TYR A 34 -15.39 6.99 2.45
C TYR A 34 -15.23 5.62 1.78
N PRO A 35 -16.14 4.64 2.01
CA PRO A 35 -17.41 4.74 2.76
C PRO A 35 -17.23 4.89 4.28
N LEU A 36 -18.26 5.42 4.94
CA LEU A 36 -18.32 5.58 6.40
C LEU A 36 -19.21 4.50 7.02
N ALA A 37 -19.14 4.35 8.35
CA ALA A 37 -20.09 3.53 9.07
C ALA A 37 -21.53 4.02 8.84
N GLY A 38 -22.42 3.11 8.45
CA GLY A 38 -23.81 3.42 8.11
C GLY A 38 -24.03 3.92 6.69
N THR A 39 -22.99 4.00 5.85
CA THR A 39 -23.16 4.16 4.40
C THR A 39 -23.90 2.95 3.83
N VAL A 40 -24.81 3.18 2.87
CA VAL A 40 -25.53 2.15 2.13
C VAL A 40 -25.25 2.33 0.64
N TRP A 41 -24.80 1.27 -0.02
CA TRP A 41 -24.55 1.22 -1.46
C TRP A 41 -25.55 0.31 -2.14
N LYS A 42 -26.03 0.68 -3.33
CA LYS A 42 -26.83 -0.22 -4.15
C LYS A 42 -25.99 -0.90 -5.22
N VAL A 43 -26.24 -2.18 -5.48
CA VAL A 43 -25.61 -2.93 -6.56
C VAL A 43 -25.71 -2.18 -7.90
N GLY A 44 -24.59 -2.09 -8.62
CA GLY A 44 -24.48 -1.41 -9.90
C GLY A 44 -24.27 0.11 -9.83
N GLU A 45 -24.40 0.73 -8.66
CA GLU A 45 -24.06 2.15 -8.49
C GLU A 45 -22.56 2.40 -8.62
N ARG A 46 -22.20 3.66 -8.90
CA ARG A 46 -20.83 4.12 -8.84
C ARG A 46 -20.63 5.02 -7.65
N HIS A 47 -19.51 4.82 -6.98
CA HIS A 47 -19.13 5.55 -5.77
C HIS A 47 -17.67 5.97 -5.88
N ASN A 48 -17.33 7.15 -5.34
CA ASN A 48 -15.94 7.57 -5.23
C ASN A 48 -15.42 7.18 -3.86
N VAL A 49 -14.60 6.14 -3.78
CA VAL A 49 -13.91 5.75 -2.55
C VAL A 49 -12.84 6.81 -2.29
N THR A 50 -12.75 7.32 -1.06
CA THR A 50 -11.81 8.40 -0.72
C THR A 50 -10.93 8.02 0.44
N TRP A 51 -9.73 8.58 0.48
CA TRP A 51 -8.76 8.42 1.57
C TRP A 51 -7.95 9.70 1.75
N ASP A 52 -7.38 9.87 2.95
CA ASP A 52 -6.50 10.98 3.26
C ASP A 52 -5.09 10.73 2.66
N THR A 53 -4.51 11.78 2.09
CA THR A 53 -3.14 11.76 1.52
C THR A 53 -2.23 12.82 2.11
N SER A 54 -2.70 13.53 3.14
CA SER A 54 -1.98 14.66 3.74
C SER A 54 -0.69 14.27 4.48
N ASP A 55 -0.55 12.99 4.85
CA ASP A 55 0.60 12.43 5.55
C ASP A 55 1.47 11.50 4.69
N ALA A 56 1.27 11.51 3.36
CA ALA A 56 2.03 10.66 2.46
C ALA A 56 3.55 10.89 2.54
N PRO A 57 4.37 9.82 2.66
CA PRO A 57 5.82 9.97 2.70
C PRO A 57 6.38 10.34 1.32
N GLN A 58 7.58 10.92 1.29
CA GLN A 58 8.22 11.31 0.02
C GLN A 58 8.55 10.12 -0.88
N GLN A 59 8.74 8.93 -0.31
CA GLN A 59 9.10 7.71 -1.03
C GLN A 59 8.14 6.59 -0.61
N ILE A 60 7.37 6.09 -1.57
CA ILE A 60 6.41 4.99 -1.38
C ILE A 60 6.92 3.79 -2.18
N THR A 61 6.99 2.60 -1.57
CA THR A 61 7.56 1.42 -2.26
C THR A 61 6.63 0.90 -3.35
N ASN A 62 5.32 0.85 -3.07
CA ASN A 62 4.29 0.55 -4.05
C ASN A 62 3.22 1.67 -4.11
N PRO A 63 3.32 2.60 -5.08
CA PRO A 63 2.34 3.67 -5.23
C PRO A 63 1.09 3.25 -6.03
N ILE A 64 1.04 2.02 -6.56
CA ILE A 64 -0.06 1.55 -7.41
C ILE A 64 -1.17 0.98 -6.53
N GLY A 65 -2.32 1.62 -6.59
CA GLY A 65 -3.49 1.31 -5.78
C GLY A 65 -4.40 0.23 -6.36
N GLN A 66 -5.10 -0.46 -5.46
CA GLN A 66 -6.19 -1.39 -5.77
C GLN A 66 -7.25 -1.34 -4.67
N ILE A 67 -8.54 -1.40 -5.03
CA ILE A 67 -9.64 -1.49 -4.07
C ILE A 67 -10.28 -2.87 -4.20
N VAL A 68 -10.35 -3.60 -3.10
CA VAL A 68 -10.93 -4.95 -3.04
C VAL A 68 -12.06 -4.98 -2.01
N LEU A 69 -13.14 -5.68 -2.34
CA LEU A 69 -14.25 -5.91 -1.42
C LEU A 69 -13.91 -7.00 -0.40
N SER A 70 -14.26 -6.80 0.86
CA SER A 70 -14.14 -7.78 1.93
C SER A 70 -15.43 -7.92 2.72
N GLN A 71 -15.60 -9.06 3.40
CA GLN A 71 -16.71 -9.32 4.30
C GLN A 71 -16.19 -10.06 5.55
N GLY A 72 -16.28 -9.39 6.71
CA GLY A 72 -15.57 -9.84 7.90
C GLY A 72 -14.05 -9.89 7.65
N ASP A 73 -13.43 -11.01 7.99
CA ASP A 73 -11.99 -11.25 7.79
C ASP A 73 -11.65 -11.80 6.39
N ALA A 74 -12.65 -12.02 5.54
CA ALA A 74 -12.46 -12.62 4.22
C ALA A 74 -12.35 -11.57 3.11
N LEU A 75 -11.31 -11.68 2.29
CA LEU A 75 -11.26 -11.00 0.99
C LEU A 75 -12.20 -11.71 0.01
N LEU A 76 -13.00 -10.92 -0.70
CA LEU A 76 -13.87 -11.42 -1.75
C LEU A 76 -13.19 -11.28 -3.11
N PRO A 77 -13.56 -12.07 -4.13
CA PRO A 77 -12.95 -12.04 -5.45
C PRO A 77 -13.42 -10.83 -6.30
N TYR A 78 -13.65 -9.68 -5.68
CA TYR A 78 -14.09 -8.45 -6.35
C TYR A 78 -13.03 -7.35 -6.18
N THR A 79 -12.23 -7.17 -7.22
CA THR A 79 -11.43 -5.94 -7.39
C THR A 79 -12.30 -4.88 -8.03
N LEU A 80 -12.55 -3.80 -7.32
CA LEU A 80 -13.48 -2.75 -7.73
C LEU A 80 -12.82 -1.64 -8.56
N ALA A 81 -11.56 -1.36 -8.26
CA ALA A 81 -10.69 -0.47 -9.02
C ALA A 81 -9.23 -0.91 -8.85
N SER A 82 -8.39 -0.61 -9.84
CA SER A 82 -6.96 -0.89 -9.79
C SER A 82 -6.19 0.04 -10.71
N ASN A 83 -4.86 0.03 -10.58
CA ASN A 83 -3.95 0.77 -11.45
C ASN A 83 -4.15 2.31 -11.40
N PHE A 84 -4.49 2.82 -10.22
CA PHE A 84 -4.51 4.25 -9.89
C PHE A 84 -3.34 4.59 -8.95
N SER A 85 -3.05 5.88 -8.75
CA SER A 85 -2.04 6.29 -7.78
C SER A 85 -2.65 6.36 -6.39
N ILE A 86 -1.99 5.77 -5.39
CA ILE A 86 -2.42 5.88 -3.99
C ILE A 86 -2.37 7.33 -3.46
N LEU A 87 -1.81 8.26 -4.24
CA LEU A 87 -1.80 9.70 -3.93
C LEU A 87 -2.98 10.47 -4.53
N ASP A 88 -3.83 9.82 -5.34
CA ASP A 88 -4.97 10.49 -5.98
C ASP A 88 -6.07 10.89 -4.96
N GLY A 89 -6.05 10.30 -3.76
CA GLY A 89 -7.02 10.56 -2.68
C GLY A 89 -8.43 10.03 -2.95
N SER A 90 -8.68 9.54 -4.17
CA SER A 90 -9.93 8.86 -4.51
C SER A 90 -9.84 7.99 -5.76
N ALA A 91 -10.75 7.02 -5.86
CA ALA A 91 -10.99 6.25 -7.07
C ALA A 91 -12.48 5.89 -7.21
N GLU A 92 -13.02 6.03 -8.41
CA GLU A 92 -14.38 5.60 -8.72
C GLU A 92 -14.44 4.06 -8.81
N VAL A 93 -15.43 3.48 -8.14
CA VAL A 93 -15.72 2.04 -8.15
C VAL A 93 -17.14 1.79 -8.63
N THR A 94 -17.38 0.60 -9.20
CA THR A 94 -18.75 0.10 -9.44
C THR A 94 -19.07 -0.99 -8.44
N VAL A 95 -20.22 -0.90 -7.77
CA VAL A 95 -20.66 -1.87 -6.78
C VAL A 95 -20.96 -3.21 -7.48
N PRO A 96 -20.28 -4.32 -7.11
CA PRO A 96 -20.46 -5.60 -7.78
C PRO A 96 -21.81 -6.23 -7.40
N THR A 97 -22.26 -7.21 -8.18
CA THR A 97 -23.43 -8.02 -7.84
C THR A 97 -23.10 -8.96 -6.69
N VAL A 98 -23.58 -8.62 -5.50
CA VAL A 98 -23.48 -9.40 -4.25
C VAL A 98 -24.82 -9.39 -3.53
N ASP A 99 -24.99 -10.30 -2.57
CA ASP A 99 -26.16 -10.31 -1.69
C ASP A 99 -26.17 -9.09 -0.77
N SER A 100 -27.34 -8.72 -0.28
CA SER A 100 -27.45 -7.64 0.70
C SER A 100 -26.72 -8.02 2.00
N GLY A 101 -25.94 -7.11 2.57
CA GLY A 101 -25.19 -7.38 3.78
C GLY A 101 -24.15 -6.32 4.13
N ASN A 102 -23.37 -6.61 5.16
CA ASN A 102 -22.28 -5.75 5.64
C ASN A 102 -20.95 -6.13 4.98
N TYR A 103 -20.25 -5.12 4.48
CA TYR A 103 -19.00 -5.22 3.75
C TYR A 103 -18.01 -4.16 4.22
N SER A 104 -16.75 -4.35 3.86
CA SER A 104 -15.68 -3.35 3.97
C SER A 104 -14.86 -3.34 2.68
N LEU A 105 -14.07 -2.30 2.50
CA LEU A 105 -13.08 -2.22 1.42
C LEU A 105 -11.69 -2.35 2.02
N ILE A 106 -10.81 -3.00 1.27
CA ILE A 106 -9.37 -2.91 1.47
C ILE A 106 -8.80 -2.06 0.36
N LEU A 107 -8.23 -0.92 0.73
CA LEU A 107 -7.38 -0.12 -0.13
C LEU A 107 -5.97 -0.68 -0.06
N PHE A 108 -5.49 -1.25 -1.16
CA PHE A 108 -4.13 -1.74 -1.30
C PHE A 108 -3.24 -0.69 -1.96
N GLY A 109 -1.97 -0.69 -1.56
CA GLY A 109 -0.87 0.03 -2.18
C GLY A 109 0.43 -0.49 -1.58
N ASP A 110 1.06 0.33 -0.75
CA ASP A 110 2.21 -0.07 0.06
C ASP A 110 1.83 -0.98 1.24
N SER A 111 0.59 -0.82 1.74
CA SER A 111 -0.05 -1.65 2.76
C SER A 111 -1.49 -2.01 2.34
N GLY A 112 -2.28 -2.56 3.26
CA GLY A 112 -3.72 -2.83 3.07
C GLY A 112 -4.52 -2.14 4.15
N ASN A 113 -5.37 -1.19 3.76
CA ASN A 113 -6.04 -0.26 4.67
C ASN A 113 -7.55 -0.50 4.63
N HIS A 114 -8.11 -0.84 5.79
CA HIS A 114 -9.53 -1.16 5.91
C HIS A 114 -10.37 0.12 5.95
N SER A 115 -11.46 0.15 5.18
CA SER A 115 -12.55 1.09 5.41
C SER A 115 -13.36 0.70 6.67
N PRO A 116 -14.16 1.62 7.21
CA PRO A 116 -15.32 1.27 8.02
C PRO A 116 -16.23 0.26 7.32
N VAL A 117 -17.01 -0.47 8.11
CA VAL A 117 -18.06 -1.38 7.61
C VAL A 117 -19.24 -0.57 7.11
N PHE A 118 -19.77 -0.94 5.95
CA PHE A 118 -20.93 -0.33 5.29
C PHE A 118 -21.87 -1.41 4.74
N GLU A 119 -23.09 -1.04 4.36
CA GLU A 119 -24.09 -1.96 3.84
C GLU A 119 -24.12 -1.92 2.29
N ILE A 120 -24.25 -3.08 1.65
CA ILE A 120 -24.65 -3.19 0.25
C ILE A 120 -26.07 -3.77 0.19
N THR A 121 -26.91 -3.22 -0.68
CA THR A 121 -28.29 -3.70 -0.95
C THR A 121 -28.50 -4.02 -2.43
N ASN A 122 -29.23 -5.08 -2.75
CA ASN A 122 -29.62 -5.45 -4.12
C ASN A 122 -30.96 -4.86 -4.60
#